data_AF-A0A919WSF3-F1
#
_entry.id   AF-A0A919WSF3-F1
#
_cell.length_a   1.000
_cell.length_b   1.000
_cell.length_c   1.000
_cell.angle_alpha   90.00
_cell.angle_beta   90.00
_cell.angle_gamma   90.00
#
_symmetry.space_group_name_H-M   'P 1'
#
loop_
_entity.id
_entity.type
_entity.pdbx_description
1 polymer ?
#
loop_
_entity_poly.entity_id
_entity_poly.type
_entity_poly.pdbx_seq_one_letter_code
_entity_poly.pdbx_strand_id
1 'polypeptide(L)'
;MINILLWGLLIPLLLIGFLYWKLIRNLATGKGGIFKNKKIVKVLIIIYATALILSPIIYEFLPKTSEEIPRVQDKNLDQKTMELEQAIYDGRLADINPEYIRETWQQPYEGNELNLQQTVEETVPIVIERKQENDGMIEGKYIASVIYQALDFSDKIRSIEFNLSDDTLNLEEVGEFFEFKGITVERDLVLSQFTESRNIFTEGTIRQVRFIYLQIPKDLQLQVNADLSFNYTGEMEVIYNVE
;
A
#
# COMPACT_ATOMS: atom_id res chain seq x y z
N MET A 1 -26.93 -6.15 -17.76
CA MET A 1 -26.46 -4.79 -17.41
C MET A 1 -25.29 -4.31 -18.28
N ILE A 2 -24.28 -5.16 -18.53
CA ILE A 2 -23.12 -4.85 -19.41
C ILE A 2 -23.50 -4.30 -20.80
N ASN A 3 -24.53 -4.86 -21.45
CA ASN A 3 -24.94 -4.41 -22.78
C ASN A 3 -25.47 -2.97 -22.79
N ILE A 4 -26.19 -2.52 -21.77
CA ILE A 4 -26.76 -1.17 -21.71
C ILE A 4 -25.64 -0.12 -21.54
N LEU A 5 -24.60 -0.47 -20.79
CA LEU A 5 -23.44 0.39 -20.56
C LEU A 5 -22.54 0.48 -21.81
N LEU A 6 -22.37 -0.64 -22.53
CA LEU A 6 -21.70 -0.69 -23.84
C LEU A 6 -22.40 0.16 -24.90
N TRP A 7 -23.73 0.03 -25.02
CA TRP A 7 -24.50 0.87 -25.95
C TRP A 7 -24.50 2.34 -25.52
N GLY A 8 -24.48 2.62 -24.22
CA GLY A 8 -24.37 3.98 -23.67
C GLY A 8 -23.05 4.70 -24.02
N LEU A 9 -21.95 3.95 -24.16
CA LEU A 9 -20.64 4.49 -24.58
C LEU A 9 -20.47 4.52 -26.11
N LEU A 10 -21.00 3.53 -26.82
CA LEU A 10 -20.86 3.43 -28.28
C LEU A 10 -21.64 4.50 -29.03
N ILE A 11 -22.85 4.85 -28.57
CA ILE A 11 -23.69 5.87 -29.21
C ILE A 11 -23.03 7.26 -29.26
N PRO A 12 -22.50 7.83 -28.15
CA PRO A 12 -21.81 9.11 -28.20
C PRO A 12 -20.51 9.04 -29.01
N LEU A 13 -19.78 7.92 -28.98
CA LEU A 13 -18.57 7.72 -29.81
C LEU A 13 -18.90 7.69 -31.31
N LEU A 14 -20.01 7.05 -31.70
CA LEU A 14 -20.52 7.05 -33.07
C LEU A 14 -21.00 8.45 -33.51
N LEU A 15 -21.65 9.20 -32.62
CA LEU A 15 -22.06 10.58 -32.90
C LEU A 15 -20.85 11.52 -33.08
N ILE A 16 -19.83 11.40 -32.23
CA ILE A 16 -18.57 12.14 -32.37
C ILE A 16 -17.88 11.74 -33.66
N GLY A 17 -17.76 10.43 -33.93
CA GLY A 17 -17.16 9.91 -35.17
C GLY A 17 -17.89 10.38 -36.43
N PHE A 18 -19.22 10.42 -36.41
CA PHE A 18 -20.03 10.94 -37.52
C PHE A 18 -19.83 12.44 -37.74
N LEU A 19 -19.73 13.23 -36.66
CA LEU A 19 -19.40 14.66 -36.73
C LEU A 19 -18.00 14.89 -37.31
N TYR A 20 -17.01 14.10 -36.90
CA TYR A 20 -15.65 14.13 -37.45
C TYR A 20 -15.62 13.71 -38.93
N TRP A 21 -16.30 12.63 -39.31
CA TRP A 21 -16.40 12.17 -40.70
C TRP A 21 -16.97 13.25 -41.61
N LYS A 22 -18.07 13.88 -41.20
CA LYS A 22 -18.71 14.97 -41.96
C LYS A 22 -17.78 16.17 -42.13
N LEU A 23 -16.97 16.47 -41.11
CA LEU A 23 -15.95 17.52 -41.15
C LEU A 23 -14.83 17.17 -42.16
N ILE A 24 -14.29 15.95 -42.10
CA ILE A 24 -13.22 15.45 -42.99
C ILE A 24 -13.70 15.41 -44.45
N ARG A 25 -14.92 14.92 -44.70
CA ARG A 25 -15.51 14.89 -46.05
C ARG A 25 -15.69 16.29 -46.65
N ASN A 26 -16.07 17.27 -45.83
CA ASN A 26 -16.21 18.66 -46.27
C ASN A 26 -14.84 19.35 -46.46
N LEU A 27 -13.79 18.87 -45.80
CA LEU A 27 -12.41 19.33 -45.98
C LEU A 27 -11.78 18.78 -47.27
N ALA A 28 -12.05 17.50 -47.60
CA ALA A 28 -11.54 16.86 -48.82
C ALA A 28 -12.05 17.49 -50.12
N THR A 29 -13.13 18.27 -50.06
CA THR A 29 -13.80 18.88 -51.20
C THR A 29 -13.51 20.38 -51.40
N GLY A 30 -12.71 21.02 -50.53
CA GLY A 30 -12.46 22.48 -50.57
C GLY A 30 -10.98 22.89 -50.58
N LYS A 31 -10.54 23.67 -51.58
CA LYS A 31 -9.17 24.19 -51.77
C LYS A 31 -8.74 25.33 -50.79
N GLY A 32 -9.33 25.44 -49.59
CA GLY A 32 -9.08 26.55 -48.67
C GLY A 32 -8.75 26.09 -47.26
N GLY A 33 -7.57 26.48 -46.75
CA GLY A 33 -7.06 26.07 -45.43
C GLY A 33 -8.07 26.22 -44.28
N ILE A 34 -8.01 25.27 -43.34
CA ILE A 34 -8.97 24.99 -42.26
C ILE A 34 -9.39 26.25 -41.48
N PHE A 35 -8.44 27.15 -41.20
CA PHE A 35 -8.65 28.36 -40.41
C PHE A 35 -9.32 29.52 -41.16
N LYS A 36 -9.42 29.48 -42.49
CA LYS A 36 -10.09 30.53 -43.28
C LYS A 36 -11.60 30.35 -43.35
N ASN A 37 -12.11 29.14 -43.07
CA ASN A 37 -13.53 28.85 -43.14
C ASN A 37 -14.20 29.01 -41.77
N LYS A 38 -14.84 30.18 -41.56
CA LYS A 38 -15.56 30.52 -40.32
C LYS A 38 -16.59 29.46 -39.90
N LYS A 39 -17.19 28.73 -40.86
CA LYS A 39 -18.17 27.67 -40.57
C LYS A 39 -17.49 26.45 -39.93
N ILE A 40 -16.30 26.08 -40.40
CA ILE A 40 -15.54 24.93 -39.87
C ILE A 40 -15.02 25.24 -38.46
N VAL A 41 -14.44 26.42 -38.26
CA VAL A 41 -13.97 26.87 -36.94
C VAL A 41 -15.13 26.89 -35.93
N LYS A 42 -16.30 27.39 -36.32
CA LYS A 42 -17.49 27.37 -35.45
C LYS A 42 -17.92 25.95 -35.06
N VAL A 43 -17.88 25.01 -36.00
CA VAL A 43 -18.20 23.59 -35.72
C VAL A 43 -17.17 22.97 -34.76
N LEU A 44 -15.87 23.22 -34.95
CA LEU A 44 -14.82 22.72 -34.06
C LEU A 44 -14.99 23.25 -32.63
N ILE A 45 -15.30 24.54 -32.47
CA ILE A 45 -15.56 25.15 -31.15
C ILE A 45 -16.79 24.52 -30.50
N ILE A 46 -17.88 24.30 -31.26
CA ILE A 46 -19.09 23.66 -30.73
C ILE A 46 -18.80 22.22 -30.29
N ILE A 47 -18.07 21.43 -31.08
CA ILE A 47 -17.72 20.05 -30.72
C ILE A 47 -16.87 20.04 -29.44
N TYR A 48 -15.87 20.92 -29.37
CA TYR A 48 -15.00 21.03 -28.19
C TYR A 48 -15.77 21.44 -26.94
N ALA A 49 -16.63 22.46 -27.04
CA ALA A 49 -17.47 22.91 -25.93
C ALA A 49 -18.45 21.82 -25.48
N THR A 50 -19.09 21.12 -26.42
CA THR A 50 -19.98 20.00 -26.11
C THR A 50 -19.23 18.84 -25.46
N ALA A 51 -18.02 18.51 -25.91
CA ALA A 51 -17.19 17.49 -25.28
C ALA A 51 -16.80 17.85 -23.85
N LEU A 52 -16.43 19.11 -23.60
CA LEU A 52 -16.15 19.63 -22.26
C LEU A 52 -17.37 19.53 -21.33
N ILE A 53 -18.56 19.88 -21.83
CA ILE A 53 -19.81 19.82 -21.06
C ILE A 53 -20.23 18.36 -20.79
N LEU A 54 -20.03 17.46 -21.76
CA LEU A 54 -20.36 16.05 -21.61
C LEU A 54 -19.36 15.27 -20.77
N SER A 55 -18.11 15.74 -20.65
CA SER A 55 -17.05 15.06 -19.87
C SER A 55 -17.46 14.72 -18.43
N PRO A 56 -17.98 15.64 -17.59
CA PRO A 56 -18.39 15.30 -16.22
C PRO A 56 -19.57 14.33 -16.17
N ILE A 57 -20.46 14.39 -17.16
CA ILE A 57 -21.61 13.47 -17.25
C ILE A 57 -21.09 12.06 -17.54
N ILE A 58 -20.23 11.90 -18.54
CA ILE A 58 -19.61 10.63 -18.90
C ILE A 58 -18.81 10.07 -17.72
N TYR A 59 -18.12 10.93 -16.96
CA TYR A 59 -17.37 10.53 -15.77
C TYR A 59 -18.26 9.87 -14.71
N GLU A 60 -19.45 10.40 -14.44
CA GLU A 60 -20.36 9.83 -13.44
C GLU A 60 -20.94 8.47 -13.85
N PHE A 61 -20.97 8.17 -15.16
CA PHE A 61 -21.38 6.85 -15.68
C PHE A 61 -20.25 5.83 -15.76
N LEU A 62 -18.99 6.21 -15.47
CA LEU A 62 -17.90 5.25 -15.37
C LEU A 62 -18.15 4.35 -14.14
N PRO A 63 -17.98 3.02 -14.27
CA PRO A 63 -18.12 2.13 -13.15
C PRO A 63 -17.13 2.52 -12.05
N LYS A 64 -17.66 2.89 -10.88
CA LYS A 64 -16.88 3.13 -9.65
C LYS A 64 -16.57 1.77 -9.03
N THR A 65 -15.67 1.02 -9.64
CA THR A 65 -15.22 -0.29 -9.14
C THR A 65 -14.01 -0.21 -8.21
N SER A 66 -13.61 1.00 -7.80
CA SER A 66 -12.47 1.17 -6.90
C SER A 66 -12.95 1.05 -5.46
N GLU A 67 -12.43 0.07 -4.73
CA GLU A 67 -12.27 0.23 -3.28
C GLU A 67 -11.46 1.50 -3.05
N GLU A 68 -12.02 2.44 -2.30
CA GLU A 68 -11.31 3.67 -1.95
C GLU A 68 -10.22 3.31 -0.93
N ILE A 69 -8.98 3.29 -1.40
CA ILE A 69 -7.82 3.09 -0.53
C ILE A 69 -7.54 4.41 0.18
N PRO A 70 -7.49 4.42 1.53
CA PRO A 70 -7.31 5.65 2.29
C PRO A 70 -5.98 6.31 1.93
N ARG A 71 -6.00 7.64 1.82
CA ARG A 71 -4.82 8.43 1.46
C ARG A 71 -4.22 9.08 2.70
N VAL A 72 -2.96 8.77 2.99
CA VAL A 72 -2.17 9.37 4.06
C VAL A 72 -1.64 10.72 3.60
N GLN A 73 -2.11 11.82 4.17
CA GLN A 73 -1.67 13.17 3.82
C GLN A 73 -0.57 13.69 4.77
N ASP A 74 0.42 12.86 5.07
CA ASP A 74 1.50 13.22 5.99
C ASP A 74 2.79 13.58 5.26
N LYS A 75 3.29 14.79 5.49
CA LYS A 75 4.56 15.26 4.93
C LYS A 75 5.78 14.66 5.63
N ASN A 76 5.60 14.12 6.83
CA ASN A 76 6.66 13.57 7.67
C ASN A 76 6.58 12.04 7.75
N LEU A 77 6.03 11.39 6.72
CA LEU A 77 5.79 9.96 6.73
C LEU A 77 7.07 9.15 7.00
N ASP A 78 8.18 9.53 6.37
CA ASP A 78 9.49 8.90 6.53
C ASP A 78 9.95 8.90 7.99
N GLN A 79 9.84 10.07 8.62
CA GLN A 79 10.20 10.24 10.01
C GLN A 79 9.31 9.39 10.91
N LYS A 80 8.00 9.34 10.65
CA LYS A 80 7.07 8.50 11.40
C LYS A 80 7.34 7.01 11.24
N THR A 81 7.69 6.56 10.04
CA THR A 81 8.10 5.17 9.79
C THR A 81 9.34 4.83 10.61
N MET A 82 10.36 5.69 10.60
CA MET A 82 11.57 5.49 11.40
C MET A 82 11.30 5.54 12.91
N GLU A 83 10.46 6.47 13.38
CA GLU A 83 10.05 6.56 14.77
C GLU A 83 9.29 5.31 15.23
N LEU A 84 8.45 4.75 14.36
CA LEU A 84 7.74 3.50 14.61
C LEU A 84 8.71 2.33 14.75
N GLU A 85 9.62 2.14 13.79
CA GLU A 85 10.65 1.10 13.85
C GLU A 85 11.49 1.21 15.12
N GLN A 86 11.94 2.43 15.45
CA GLN A 86 12.73 2.68 16.66
C GLN A 86 11.92 2.39 17.93
N ALA A 87 10.63 2.74 17.98
CA ALA A 87 9.78 2.44 19.12
C ALA A 87 9.62 0.92 19.33
N ILE A 88 9.54 0.13 18.24
CA ILE A 88 9.51 -1.33 18.30
C ILE A 88 10.83 -1.86 18.85
N TYR A 89 11.97 -1.43 18.30
CA TYR A 89 13.28 -1.87 18.78
C TYR A 89 13.57 -1.48 20.24
N ASP A 90 13.12 -0.31 20.67
CA ASP A 90 13.29 0.20 22.04
C ASP A 90 12.25 -0.36 23.03
N GLY A 91 11.29 -1.18 22.57
CA GLY A 91 10.22 -1.73 23.41
C GLY A 91 9.21 -0.68 23.91
N ARG A 92 9.19 0.51 23.30
CA ARG A 92 8.23 1.58 23.61
C ARG A 92 6.89 1.34 22.91
N LEU A 93 6.31 0.16 23.10
CA LEU A 93 5.06 -0.23 22.44
C LEU A 93 3.86 0.65 22.85
N ALA A 94 3.91 1.29 24.01
CA ALA A 94 2.89 2.25 24.47
C ALA A 94 2.82 3.53 23.61
N ASP A 95 3.91 3.87 22.92
CA ASP A 95 3.98 5.05 22.05
C ASP A 95 3.49 4.76 20.63
N ILE A 96 3.26 3.49 20.30
CA ILE A 96 2.83 3.04 18.97
C ILE A 96 1.33 3.24 18.80
N ASN A 97 0.89 3.75 17.64
CA ASN A 97 -0.53 3.82 17.29
C ASN A 97 -1.12 2.39 17.26
N PRO A 98 -2.16 2.08 18.06
CA PRO A 98 -2.79 0.77 18.09
C PRO A 98 -3.26 0.25 16.72
N GLU A 99 -3.55 1.12 15.75
CA GLU A 99 -3.95 0.74 14.39
C GLU A 99 -2.84 -0.02 13.62
N TYR A 100 -1.59 0.10 14.04
CA TYR A 100 -0.48 -0.66 13.47
C TYR A 100 -0.32 -2.05 14.09
N ILE A 101 -0.98 -2.31 15.22
CA ILE A 101 -0.99 -3.63 15.86
C ILE A 101 -2.09 -4.46 15.19
N ARG A 102 -1.68 -5.39 14.32
CA ARG A 102 -2.58 -6.21 13.52
C ARG A 102 -3.10 -7.40 14.30
N GLU A 103 -2.22 -8.04 15.04
CA GLU A 103 -2.57 -9.17 15.89
C GLU A 103 -1.93 -9.01 17.25
N THR A 104 -2.62 -9.53 18.26
CA THR A 104 -2.06 -9.75 19.59
C THR A 104 -2.40 -11.17 20.00
N TRP A 105 -1.40 -11.88 20.48
CA TRP A 105 -1.50 -13.26 20.90
C TRP A 105 -0.89 -13.40 22.28
N GLN A 106 -1.47 -14.28 23.09
CA GLN A 106 -0.97 -14.57 24.42
C GLN A 106 -1.31 -16.03 24.74
N GLN A 107 -0.31 -16.81 25.14
CA GLN A 107 -0.51 -18.21 25.50
C GLN A 107 0.36 -18.62 26.69
N PRO A 108 -0.18 -19.43 27.62
CA PRO A 108 0.62 -19.99 28.70
C PRO A 108 1.67 -20.96 28.15
N TYR A 109 2.86 -20.91 28.75
CA TYR A 109 3.98 -21.79 28.44
C TYR A 109 4.86 -21.98 29.69
N GLU A 110 5.00 -23.23 30.12
CA GLU A 110 5.75 -23.62 31.32
C GLU A 110 7.08 -24.31 31.01
N GLY A 111 7.41 -24.47 29.72
CA GLY A 111 8.69 -25.06 29.31
C GLY A 111 9.87 -24.12 29.55
N ASN A 112 11.07 -24.71 29.61
CA ASN A 112 12.31 -23.97 29.81
C ASN A 112 12.99 -23.55 28.50
N GLU A 113 12.64 -24.21 27.39
CA GLU A 113 13.26 -24.02 26.08
C GLU A 113 12.18 -23.93 25.00
N LEU A 114 12.13 -22.83 24.26
CA LEU A 114 11.19 -22.63 23.17
C LEU A 114 11.93 -22.55 21.83
N ASN A 115 11.51 -23.38 20.89
CA ASN A 115 11.96 -23.33 19.51
C ASN A 115 11.15 -22.31 18.73
N LEU A 116 11.83 -21.40 18.04
CA LEU A 116 11.18 -20.41 17.19
C LEU A 116 11.31 -20.82 15.72
N GLN A 117 10.19 -20.87 15.02
CA GLN A 117 10.13 -21.17 13.59
C GLN A 117 9.24 -20.18 12.86
N GLN A 118 9.62 -19.87 11.62
CA GLN A 118 8.86 -18.97 10.78
C GLN A 118 8.61 -19.63 9.42
N THR A 119 7.34 -19.76 9.08
CA THR A 119 6.86 -20.28 7.79
C THR A 119 6.18 -19.13 7.05
N VAL A 120 7.00 -18.24 6.49
CA VAL A 120 6.55 -17.06 5.73
C VAL A 120 7.28 -17.02 4.39
N GLU A 121 6.72 -16.33 3.41
CA GLU A 121 7.38 -16.16 2.12
C GLU A 121 8.54 -15.15 2.19
N GLU A 122 8.40 -14.14 3.03
CA GLU A 122 9.41 -13.13 3.30
C GLU A 122 9.69 -13.08 4.80
N THR A 123 10.95 -13.33 5.20
CA THR A 123 11.37 -13.31 6.61
C THR A 123 10.97 -11.99 7.26
N VAL A 124 10.10 -12.07 8.28
CA VAL A 124 9.68 -10.90 9.06
C VAL A 124 10.59 -10.79 10.29
N PRO A 125 11.26 -9.65 10.52
CA PRO A 125 12.12 -9.45 11.68
C PRO A 125 11.38 -9.67 13.00
N ILE A 126 12.04 -10.34 13.94
CA ILE A 126 11.51 -10.64 15.26
C ILE A 126 12.25 -9.81 16.31
N VAL A 127 11.52 -9.11 17.16
CA VAL A 127 12.07 -8.36 18.28
C VAL A 127 11.62 -9.05 19.57
N ILE A 128 12.58 -9.39 20.41
CA ILE A 128 12.37 -10.18 21.62
C ILE A 128 12.65 -9.31 22.83
N GLU A 129 11.69 -9.22 23.74
CA GLU A 129 11.81 -8.60 25.04
C GLU A 129 11.64 -9.65 26.13
N ARG A 130 12.57 -9.66 27.09
CA ARG A 130 12.43 -10.49 28.30
C ARG A 130 11.62 -9.75 29.33
N LYS A 131 10.58 -10.40 29.84
CA LYS A 131 9.78 -9.90 30.95
C LYS A 131 10.63 -9.82 32.23
N GLN A 132 10.22 -8.96 33.16
CA GLN A 132 10.89 -8.85 34.46
C GLN A 132 10.60 -10.05 35.37
N GLU A 133 9.47 -10.74 35.15
CA GLU A 133 8.98 -11.85 35.96
C GLU A 133 8.70 -13.08 35.08
N ASN A 134 8.75 -14.27 35.69
CA ASN A 134 8.31 -15.51 35.06
C ASN A 134 6.83 -15.73 35.37
N ASP A 135 5.97 -15.11 34.56
CA ASP A 135 4.52 -15.25 34.65
C ASP A 135 3.98 -16.50 33.95
N GLY A 136 4.86 -17.27 33.28
CA GLY A 136 4.49 -18.44 32.51
C GLY A 136 3.69 -18.10 31.25
N MET A 137 3.77 -16.87 30.76
CA MET A 137 3.01 -16.41 29.59
C MET A 137 3.96 -15.87 28.52
N ILE A 138 3.78 -16.33 27.28
CA ILE A 138 4.39 -15.71 26.12
C ILE A 138 3.35 -14.78 25.49
N GLU A 139 3.78 -13.58 25.15
CA GLU A 139 2.94 -12.60 24.46
C GLU A 139 3.58 -12.23 23.12
N GLY A 140 2.75 -12.13 22.09
CA GLY A 140 3.16 -11.82 20.72
C GLY A 140 2.32 -10.69 20.16
N LYS A 141 2.95 -9.79 19.40
CA LYS A 141 2.26 -8.75 18.62
C LYS A 141 2.80 -8.75 17.21
N TYR A 142 1.91 -8.75 16.23
CA TYR A 142 2.28 -8.47 14.85
C TYR A 142 2.00 -7.01 14.55
N ILE A 143 3.06 -6.26 14.24
CA ILE A 143 2.99 -4.82 13.98
C ILE A 143 3.28 -4.62 12.49
N ALA A 144 2.31 -4.08 11.75
CA ALA A 144 2.45 -3.88 10.32
C ALA A 144 1.80 -2.60 9.80
N SER A 145 2.52 -1.92 8.91
CA SER A 145 2.04 -0.81 8.10
C SER A 145 2.69 -0.84 6.71
N VAL A 146 1.89 -0.67 5.66
CA VAL A 146 2.35 -0.59 4.27
C VAL A 146 1.70 0.60 3.60
N ILE A 147 2.51 1.56 3.20
CA ILE A 147 2.08 2.77 2.53
C ILE A 147 2.82 2.88 1.21
N TYR A 148 2.08 3.03 0.11
CA TYR A 148 2.64 3.18 -1.23
C TYR A 148 2.03 4.40 -1.91
N GLN A 149 2.87 5.34 -2.33
CA GLN A 149 2.43 6.62 -2.92
C GLN A 149 1.33 7.34 -2.14
N ALA A 150 1.48 7.40 -0.81
CA ALA A 150 0.49 7.97 0.10
C ALA A 150 -0.86 7.23 0.15
N LEU A 151 -0.98 6.05 -0.45
CA LEU A 151 -2.11 5.15 -0.24
C LEU A 151 -1.76 4.14 0.84
N ASP A 152 -2.65 3.95 1.81
CA ASP A 152 -2.48 3.03 2.92
C ASP A 152 -3.06 1.65 2.58
N PHE A 153 -2.17 0.67 2.48
CA PHE A 153 -2.49 -0.73 2.20
C PHE A 153 -2.35 -1.61 3.45
N SER A 154 -2.23 -1.01 4.63
CA SER A 154 -1.91 -1.74 5.86
C SER A 154 -2.98 -2.77 6.22
N ASP A 155 -4.24 -2.55 5.84
CA ASP A 155 -5.36 -3.49 6.03
C ASP A 155 -5.39 -4.65 5.02
N LYS A 156 -4.52 -4.61 4.00
CA LYS A 156 -4.43 -5.64 2.95
C LYS A 156 -3.20 -6.54 3.11
N ILE A 157 -2.40 -6.32 4.15
CA ILE A 157 -1.23 -7.15 4.46
C ILE A 157 -1.73 -8.48 5.04
N ARG A 158 -1.07 -9.59 4.66
CA ARG A 158 -1.30 -10.89 5.30
C ARG A 158 -1.01 -10.81 6.80
N SER A 159 -1.82 -11.53 7.57
CA SER A 159 -1.63 -11.64 9.01
C SER A 159 -0.60 -12.71 9.34
N ILE A 160 -0.18 -12.78 10.60
CA ILE A 160 0.70 -13.82 11.10
C ILE A 160 -0.03 -14.55 12.22
N GLU A 161 -0.23 -15.85 12.02
CA GLU A 161 -0.76 -16.74 13.05
C GLU A 161 0.38 -17.24 13.94
N PHE A 162 0.11 -17.22 15.25
CA PHE A 162 1.01 -17.69 16.30
C PHE A 162 0.51 -19.05 16.78
N ASN A 163 1.19 -20.11 16.33
CA ASN A 163 0.81 -21.49 16.64
C ASN A 163 1.87 -22.12 17.56
N LEU A 164 1.55 -22.22 18.85
CA LEU A 164 2.39 -22.91 19.84
C LEU A 164 1.95 -24.37 19.96
N SER A 165 2.82 -25.28 19.51
CA SER A 165 2.64 -26.73 19.66
C SER A 165 3.86 -27.30 20.36
N ASP A 166 3.63 -28.01 21.46
CA ASP A 166 4.68 -28.54 22.33
C ASP A 166 5.65 -27.43 22.75
N ASP A 167 6.91 -27.52 22.32
CA ASP A 167 7.98 -26.55 22.59
C ASP A 167 8.35 -25.73 21.35
N THR A 168 7.48 -25.65 20.34
CA THR A 168 7.73 -24.91 19.10
C THR A 168 6.66 -23.84 18.87
N LEU A 169 7.09 -22.58 18.80
CA LEU A 169 6.28 -21.47 18.32
C LEU A 169 6.48 -21.33 16.81
N ASN A 170 5.48 -21.73 16.04
CA ASN A 170 5.44 -21.53 14.59
C ASN A 170 4.70 -20.23 14.26
N LEU A 171 5.37 -19.38 13.49
CA LEU A 171 4.86 -18.11 12.99
C LEU A 171 4.53 -18.28 11.50
N GLU A 172 3.26 -18.37 11.17
CA GLU A 172 2.79 -18.68 9.82
C GLU A 172 2.06 -17.50 9.19
N GLU A 173 2.39 -17.17 7.95
CA GLU A 173 1.71 -16.11 7.22
C GLU A 173 0.37 -16.61 6.68
N VAL A 174 -0.73 -15.98 7.08
CA VAL A 174 -2.08 -16.37 6.70
C VAL A 174 -2.84 -15.24 6.02
N GLY A 175 -3.71 -15.61 5.09
CA GLY A 175 -4.55 -14.67 4.33
C GLY A 175 -4.30 -14.73 2.83
N GLU A 176 -5.07 -13.94 2.10
CA GLU A 176 -5.02 -13.89 0.64
C GLU A 176 -3.99 -12.88 0.15
N PHE A 177 -3.37 -13.18 -0.99
CA PHE A 177 -2.51 -12.23 -1.69
C PHE A 177 -3.33 -11.05 -2.18
N PHE A 178 -2.87 -9.85 -1.87
CA PHE A 178 -3.40 -8.63 -2.43
C PHE A 178 -2.53 -8.15 -3.59
N GLU A 179 -3.03 -8.31 -4.81
CA GLU A 179 -2.44 -7.71 -6.02
C GLU A 179 -3.27 -6.48 -6.42
N PHE A 180 -2.60 -5.33 -6.59
CA PHE A 180 -3.24 -4.16 -7.17
C PHE A 180 -2.50 -3.69 -8.41
N LYS A 181 -3.27 -3.26 -9.41
CA LYS A 181 -2.75 -2.69 -10.65
C LYS A 181 -3.14 -1.22 -10.73
N GLY A 182 -2.18 -0.35 -10.45
CA GLY A 182 -2.33 1.10 -10.59
C GLY A 182 -1.84 1.61 -11.94
N ILE A 183 -2.45 2.69 -12.44
CA ILE A 183 -1.89 3.51 -13.51
C ILE A 183 -1.52 4.85 -12.87
N THR A 184 -0.23 5.15 -12.80
CA THR A 184 0.24 6.47 -12.39
C THR A 184 0.38 7.33 -13.63
N VAL A 185 -0.23 8.52 -13.62
CA VAL A 185 -0.06 9.50 -14.70
C VAL A 185 0.92 10.55 -14.21
N GLU A 186 2.16 10.45 -14.66
CA GLU A 186 3.15 11.49 -14.47
C GLU A 186 2.68 12.74 -15.22
N ARG A 187 2.53 13.87 -14.51
CA ARG A 187 2.07 15.11 -15.12
C ARG A 187 3.18 15.69 -15.99
N ASP A 188 3.15 15.35 -17.27
CA ASP A 188 4.19 15.74 -18.22
C ASP A 188 4.26 17.28 -18.47
N LEU A 189 5.42 17.82 -18.11
CA LEU A 189 6.16 18.99 -18.61
C LEU A 189 5.64 20.44 -18.59
N VAL A 190 4.34 20.79 -18.63
CA VAL A 190 3.96 22.22 -18.85
C VAL A 190 3.61 23.00 -17.57
N LEU A 191 3.06 22.34 -16.54
CA LEU A 191 2.60 23.01 -15.32
C LEU A 191 3.64 22.99 -14.18
N SER A 192 4.64 22.10 -14.23
CA SER A 192 5.68 21.95 -13.20
C SER A 192 6.68 23.11 -13.15
N GLN A 193 6.59 24.05 -14.10
CA GLN A 193 7.44 25.24 -14.18
C GLN A 193 6.88 26.43 -13.39
N PHE A 194 5.61 26.38 -12.98
CA PHE A 194 4.90 27.46 -12.28
C PHE A 194 4.63 27.17 -10.81
N THR A 195 4.98 25.98 -10.33
CA THR A 195 4.85 25.57 -8.93
C THR A 195 6.23 25.31 -8.35
N GLU A 196 6.67 26.16 -7.42
CA GLU A 196 7.91 25.99 -6.65
C GLU A 196 7.90 24.74 -5.76
N SER A 197 6.77 24.04 -5.63
CA SER A 197 6.67 22.79 -4.90
C SER A 197 7.15 21.61 -5.76
N ARG A 198 8.44 21.61 -6.13
CA ARG A 198 9.13 20.37 -6.50
C ARG A 198 9.38 19.53 -5.24
N ASN A 199 8.35 18.85 -4.76
CA ASN A 199 8.56 17.57 -4.12
C ASN A 199 8.41 16.51 -5.23
N ILE A 200 9.47 16.41 -6.04
CA ILE A 200 9.71 15.34 -7.02
C ILE A 200 10.26 14.08 -6.31
N PHE A 201 10.56 14.16 -5.02
CA PHE A 201 10.81 13.02 -4.14
C PHE A 201 9.47 12.70 -3.46
N THR A 202 8.78 11.58 -3.68
CA THR A 202 9.22 10.17 -3.73
C THR A 202 8.23 9.35 -4.57
N GLU A 203 8.41 9.27 -5.88
CA GLU A 203 7.66 8.35 -6.74
C GLU A 203 8.25 6.94 -6.63
N GLY A 204 7.47 5.98 -6.13
CA GLY A 204 7.81 4.55 -6.12
C GLY A 204 8.35 3.98 -4.79
N THR A 205 8.53 4.78 -3.74
CA THR A 205 8.97 4.24 -2.43
C THR A 205 7.80 3.54 -1.74
N ILE A 206 7.85 2.22 -1.65
CA ILE A 206 7.06 1.45 -0.69
C ILE A 206 7.66 1.72 0.68
N ARG A 207 6.83 2.18 1.63
CA ARG A 207 7.19 2.27 3.04
C ARG A 207 6.47 1.16 3.77
N GLN A 208 7.26 0.27 4.36
CA GLN A 208 6.74 -0.95 4.95
C GLN A 208 7.44 -1.18 6.28
N VAL A 209 6.64 -1.31 7.31
CA VAL A 209 7.04 -1.78 8.63
C VAL A 209 6.33 -3.10 8.84
N ARG A 210 7.10 -4.17 9.10
CA ARG A 210 6.56 -5.48 9.48
C ARG A 210 7.48 -6.06 10.54
N PHE A 211 6.97 -6.23 11.74
CA PHE A 211 7.73 -6.77 12.87
C PHE A 211 6.85 -7.71 13.68
N ILE A 212 7.48 -8.76 14.19
CA ILE A 212 6.90 -9.61 15.22
C ILE A 212 7.58 -9.22 16.52
N TYR A 213 6.80 -8.76 17.49
CA TYR A 213 7.29 -8.45 18.82
C TYR A 213 6.89 -9.56 19.79
N LEU A 214 7.86 -10.18 20.44
CA LEU A 214 7.65 -11.27 21.39
C LEU A 214 8.12 -10.85 22.79
N GLN A 215 7.24 -10.96 23.77
CA GLN A 215 7.58 -10.85 25.18
C GLN A 215 7.60 -12.24 25.80
N ILE A 216 8.77 -12.66 26.28
CA ILE A 216 8.99 -13.99 26.85
C ILE A 216 9.31 -13.92 28.35
N PRO A 217 9.01 -14.96 29.13
CA PRO A 217 9.48 -15.08 30.51
C PRO A 217 11.00 -14.92 30.61
N LYS A 218 11.45 -14.33 31.71
CA LYS A 218 12.86 -13.97 31.93
C LYS A 218 13.82 -15.14 31.70
N ASP A 219 13.49 -16.30 32.25
CA ASP A 219 14.37 -17.47 32.27
C ASP A 219 14.17 -18.41 31.07
N LEU A 220 13.24 -18.08 30.16
CA LEU A 220 12.97 -18.90 28.98
C LEU A 220 14.15 -18.86 28.00
N GLN A 221 14.67 -20.02 27.62
CA GLN A 221 15.71 -20.11 26.60
C GLN A 221 15.08 -20.23 25.22
N LEU A 222 15.63 -19.49 24.25
CA LEU A 222 15.18 -19.54 22.86
C LEU A 222 16.17 -20.34 22.03
N GLN A 223 15.66 -21.36 21.34
CA GLN A 223 16.38 -22.02 20.27
C GLN A 223 15.88 -21.45 18.94
N VAL A 224 16.79 -20.84 18.19
CA VAL A 224 16.47 -20.14 16.94
C VAL A 224 17.17 -20.84 15.79
N ASN A 225 16.43 -21.15 14.73
CA ASN A 225 17.02 -21.64 13.49
C ASN A 225 17.86 -20.52 12.83
N ALA A 226 19.01 -20.88 12.24
CA ALA A 226 20.02 -19.95 11.74
C ALA A 226 19.54 -18.93 10.68
N ASP A 227 18.38 -19.17 10.06
CA ASP A 227 17.82 -18.32 9.01
C ASP A 227 16.86 -17.22 9.52
N LEU A 228 16.66 -17.12 10.84
CA LEU A 228 15.78 -16.12 11.44
C LEU A 228 16.54 -14.85 11.82
N SER A 229 16.04 -13.71 11.37
CA SER A 229 16.51 -12.39 11.81
C SER A 229 15.79 -12.00 13.10
N PHE A 230 16.50 -11.98 14.23
CA PHE A 230 15.96 -11.53 15.50
C PHE A 230 16.88 -10.54 16.21
N ASN A 231 16.29 -9.65 17.00
CA ASN A 231 16.98 -8.69 17.85
C ASN A 231 16.40 -8.73 19.27
N TYR A 232 17.24 -8.55 20.28
CA TYR A 232 16.78 -8.35 21.65
C TYR A 232 16.59 -6.86 21.94
N THR A 233 15.49 -6.50 22.58
CA THR A 233 15.29 -5.15 23.12
C THR A 233 15.88 -5.06 24.51
N GLY A 234 16.68 -4.02 24.76
CA GLY A 234 17.18 -3.69 26.10
C GLY A 234 18.36 -4.54 26.60
N GLU A 235 18.83 -5.51 25.81
CA GLU A 235 20.04 -6.28 26.08
C GLU A 235 21.10 -5.96 25.01
N MET A 236 22.32 -5.61 25.42
CA MET A 236 23.43 -5.47 24.47
C MET A 236 23.76 -6.84 23.89
N GLU A 237 23.77 -6.94 22.55
CA GLU A 237 24.12 -8.16 21.79
C GLU A 237 25.33 -8.89 22.39
N VAL A 238 25.12 -10.14 22.80
CA VAL A 238 26.21 -11.12 22.82
C VAL A 238 26.17 -11.82 21.46
N ILE A 239 26.94 -11.28 20.52
CA ILE A 239 27.21 -11.93 19.23
C ILE A 239 27.92 -13.26 19.54
N TYR A 240 27.23 -14.38 19.37
CA TYR A 240 27.91 -15.68 19.25
C TYR A 240 28.43 -15.79 17.83
N ASN A 241 29.75 -15.58 17.68
CA ASN A 241 30.47 -16.06 16.52
C ASN A 241 30.40 -17.59 16.54
N VAL A 242 29.75 -18.18 15.53
CA VAL A 242 29.84 -19.61 15.25
C VAL A 242 31.10 -19.83 14.42
N GLU A 243 32.05 -20.62 14.95
CA GLU A 243 33.21 -21.15 14.23
C GLU A 243 32.81 -22.20 13.18
#